data_AF-A0AAE1JDW0-F1
#
_entry.id   AF-A0AAE1JDW0-F1
#
_cell.length_a   1.000
_cell.length_b   1.000
_cell.length_c   1.000
_cell.angle_alpha   90.00
_cell.angle_beta   90.00
_cell.angle_gamma   90.00
#
_symmetry.space_group_name_H-M   'P 1'
#
loop_
_entity.id
_entity.type
_entity.pdbx_description
1 polymer ?
#
loop_
_entity_poly.entity_id
_entity_poly.type
_entity_poly.pdbx_seq_one_letter_code
_entity_poly.pdbx_strand_id
1 'polypeptide(L)'
;MVSFTSIAILLGAGSLASAASCGGGGSFTVNNVNENFGSVTLQQRSARIFHQGNAQICIVNRAPNTVVTITGTQVNGAISSVLNQCCTNAGNCGGGQEKVTGSNGNVIDLSVQASGQNCSA
;
A
#
# COMPACT_ATOMS: atom_id res chain seq x y z
N MET A 1 23.87 27.14 -34.85
CA MET A 1 24.27 25.71 -34.82
C MET A 1 24.80 25.47 -33.41
N VAL A 2 24.27 24.59 -32.55
CA VAL A 2 23.58 23.31 -32.76
C VAL A 2 22.42 23.20 -31.76
N SER A 3 21.30 22.67 -32.23
CA SER A 3 20.09 22.33 -31.47
C SER A 3 20.31 21.04 -30.68
N PHE A 4 19.83 20.98 -29.44
CA PHE A 4 19.59 19.72 -28.74
C PHE A 4 18.12 19.66 -28.33
N THR A 5 17.29 19.13 -29.22
CA THR A 5 15.94 18.67 -28.89
C THR A 5 16.04 17.26 -28.31
N SER A 6 16.17 17.15 -26.99
CA SER A 6 16.03 15.86 -26.31
C SER A 6 14.54 15.55 -26.16
N ILE A 7 14.02 14.77 -27.09
CA ILE A 7 12.71 14.12 -26.97
C ILE A 7 12.86 12.99 -25.95
N ALA A 8 12.38 13.22 -24.72
CA ALA A 8 12.16 12.16 -23.75
C ALA A 8 10.77 11.55 -24.01
N ILE A 9 10.70 10.56 -24.91
CA ILE A 9 9.57 9.63 -24.95
C ILE A 9 10.01 8.39 -24.17
N LEU A 10 9.60 8.30 -22.91
CA LEU A 10 9.45 7.04 -22.20
C LEU A 10 7.96 6.91 -21.83
N LEU A 11 7.23 6.21 -22.68
CA LEU A 11 5.95 5.60 -22.34
C LEU A 11 6.21 4.47 -21.34
N GLY A 12 5.60 4.52 -20.16
CA GLY A 12 5.54 3.35 -19.28
C GLY A 12 5.43 3.73 -17.81
N ALA A 13 4.22 3.61 -17.28
CA ALA A 13 3.83 3.84 -15.89
C ALA A 13 4.05 5.28 -15.41
N GLY A 14 3.00 6.11 -15.54
CA GLY A 14 2.82 7.19 -14.60
C GLY A 14 2.74 6.58 -13.21
N SER A 15 3.86 6.59 -12.49
CA SER A 15 3.89 6.49 -11.04
C SER A 15 3.15 7.71 -10.51
N LEU A 16 1.83 7.59 -10.43
CA LEU A 16 1.04 8.44 -9.55
C LEU A 16 1.56 8.12 -8.15
N ALA A 17 2.41 9.00 -7.62
CA ALA A 17 2.90 8.89 -6.27
C ALA A 17 1.71 8.86 -5.33
N SER A 18 1.35 7.66 -4.89
CA SER A 18 0.60 7.48 -3.65
C SER A 18 1.51 8.03 -2.55
N ALA A 19 1.08 9.10 -1.90
CA ALA A 19 1.77 9.61 -0.73
C ALA A 19 1.20 8.86 0.47
N ALA A 20 2.05 8.19 1.22
CA ALA A 20 1.59 7.49 2.40
C ALA A 20 1.12 8.53 3.42
N SER A 21 -0.08 8.33 3.94
CA SER A 21 -0.61 9.16 5.01
C SER A 21 -0.30 8.50 6.34
N CYS A 22 0.45 9.20 7.20
CA CYS A 22 0.78 8.72 8.53
C CYS A 22 -0.39 8.89 9.50
N GLY A 23 -0.56 7.91 10.38
CA GLY A 23 -1.73 7.79 11.26
C GLY A 23 -2.53 6.55 10.93
N GLY A 24 -2.10 5.41 11.45
CA GLY A 24 -2.92 4.22 11.58
C GLY A 24 -3.56 4.15 12.97
N GLY A 25 -4.54 3.27 13.12
CA GLY A 25 -5.12 3.00 14.43
C GLY A 25 -4.11 2.32 15.37
N GLY A 26 -4.07 2.77 16.63
CA GLY A 26 -3.25 2.14 17.68
C GLY A 26 -1.74 2.28 17.49
N SER A 27 -0.96 1.42 18.14
CA SER A 27 0.50 1.35 18.02
C SER A 27 0.96 -0.11 17.96
N PHE A 28 1.88 -0.43 17.06
CA PHE A 28 2.44 -1.76 16.87
C PHE A 28 3.96 -1.74 16.78
N THR A 29 4.61 -2.89 16.94
CA THR A 29 6.06 -3.01 16.82
C THR A 29 6.45 -3.20 15.36
N VAL A 30 7.30 -2.33 14.82
CA VAL A 30 7.64 -2.31 13.38
C VAL A 30 8.22 -3.65 12.91
N ASN A 31 9.06 -4.29 13.73
CA ASN A 31 9.66 -5.60 13.43
C ASN A 31 8.65 -6.75 13.29
N ASN A 32 7.38 -6.56 13.69
CA ASN A 32 6.34 -7.54 13.46
C ASN A 32 5.80 -7.49 12.02
N VAL A 33 6.07 -6.42 11.26
CA VAL A 33 5.61 -6.27 9.89
C VAL A 33 6.64 -6.86 8.92
N ASN A 34 6.23 -7.87 8.16
CA ASN A 34 7.03 -8.58 7.18
C ASN A 34 6.45 -8.39 5.76
N GLU A 35 7.33 -7.98 4.86
CA GLU A 35 7.05 -7.65 3.46
C GLU A 35 7.29 -8.87 2.56
N ASN A 36 6.46 -9.90 2.72
CA ASN A 36 6.55 -11.12 1.92
C ASN A 36 5.17 -11.53 1.38
N PHE A 37 4.54 -10.62 0.64
CA PHE A 37 3.24 -10.87 0.02
C PHE A 37 3.38 -11.43 -1.39
N GLY A 38 2.55 -12.43 -1.69
CA GLY A 38 2.22 -12.82 -3.06
C GLY A 38 1.16 -11.90 -3.66
N SER A 39 0.71 -12.20 -4.88
CA SER A 39 -0.42 -11.51 -5.49
C SER A 39 -1.70 -11.69 -4.65
N VAL A 40 -2.46 -10.61 -4.50
CA VAL A 40 -3.73 -10.60 -3.74
C VAL A 40 -4.87 -10.27 -4.69
N THR A 41 -5.85 -11.16 -4.77
CA THR A 41 -7.10 -10.93 -5.49
C THR A 41 -8.22 -10.60 -4.51
N LEU A 42 -8.86 -9.46 -4.74
CA LEU A 42 -9.97 -8.93 -3.98
C LEU A 42 -11.23 -8.97 -4.84
N GLN A 43 -12.30 -9.54 -4.29
CA GLN A 43 -13.64 -9.42 -4.86
C GLN A 43 -14.12 -7.97 -4.78
N GLN A 44 -15.21 -7.66 -5.46
CA GLN A 44 -15.86 -6.36 -5.35
C GLN A 44 -16.24 -6.03 -3.90
N ARG A 45 -16.03 -4.77 -3.46
CA ARG A 45 -16.30 -4.30 -2.08
C ARG A 45 -15.81 -5.26 -0.99
N SER A 46 -14.58 -5.73 -1.11
CA SER A 46 -14.01 -6.71 -0.18
C SER A 46 -12.73 -6.20 0.45
N ALA A 47 -12.37 -6.79 1.60
CA ALA A 47 -11.13 -6.54 2.29
C ALA A 47 -10.41 -7.86 2.59
N ARG A 48 -9.08 -7.80 2.62
CA ARG A 48 -8.22 -8.86 3.16
C ARG A 48 -7.40 -8.28 4.29
N ILE A 49 -7.30 -9.04 5.38
CA ILE A 49 -6.59 -8.64 6.59
C ILE A 49 -5.54 -9.69 6.87
N PHE A 50 -4.31 -9.24 7.09
CA PHE A 50 -3.18 -10.11 7.40
C PHE A 50 -2.58 -9.67 8.73
N HIS A 51 -2.78 -10.49 9.76
CA HIS A 51 -2.26 -10.23 11.10
C HIS A 51 -0.82 -10.69 11.21
N GLN A 52 0.03 -9.87 11.82
CA GLN A 52 1.44 -10.17 12.05
C GLN A 52 1.85 -9.61 13.42
N GLY A 53 1.96 -10.49 14.42
CA GLY A 53 2.18 -10.08 15.81
C GLY A 53 1.08 -9.13 16.31
N ASN A 54 1.47 -7.96 16.82
CA ASN A 54 0.53 -6.88 17.19
C ASN A 54 0.21 -5.90 16.04
N ALA A 55 0.68 -6.15 14.83
CA ALA A 55 0.35 -5.39 13.63
C ALA A 55 -0.70 -6.14 12.78
N GLN A 56 -1.36 -5.40 11.89
CA GLN A 56 -2.16 -5.95 10.80
C GLN A 56 -2.00 -5.10 9.54
N ILE A 57 -2.07 -5.77 8.39
CA ILE A 57 -2.11 -5.15 7.08
C ILE A 57 -3.51 -5.34 6.52
N CYS A 58 -4.18 -4.24 6.20
CA CYS A 58 -5.48 -4.25 5.55
C CYS A 58 -5.31 -3.91 4.08
N ILE A 59 -6.00 -4.64 3.21
CA ILE A 59 -6.05 -4.35 1.78
C ILE A 59 -7.52 -4.34 1.36
N VAL A 60 -8.02 -3.18 0.93
CA VAL A 60 -9.45 -2.92 0.72
C VAL A 60 -9.72 -2.54 -0.72
N ASN A 61 -10.56 -3.32 -1.38
CA ASN A 61 -11.13 -2.98 -2.67
C ASN A 61 -12.48 -2.31 -2.47
N ARG A 62 -12.55 -0.99 -2.66
CA ARG A 62 -13.81 -0.22 -2.59
C ARG A 62 -14.61 -0.23 -3.90
N ALA A 63 -14.06 -0.78 -4.99
CA ALA A 63 -14.75 -0.80 -6.28
C ALA A 63 -16.04 -1.65 -6.23
N PRO A 64 -17.19 -1.11 -6.67
CA PRO A 64 -18.50 -1.75 -6.47
C PRO A 64 -18.72 -3.02 -7.29
N ASN A 65 -18.13 -3.12 -8.49
CA ASN A 65 -18.42 -4.19 -9.46
C ASN A 65 -17.15 -4.71 -10.15
N THR A 66 -16.01 -4.68 -9.44
CA THR A 66 -14.75 -5.06 -10.06
C THR A 66 -13.91 -5.91 -9.13
N VAL A 67 -13.52 -7.07 -9.64
CA VAL A 67 -12.47 -7.90 -9.06
C VAL A 67 -11.12 -7.26 -9.40
N VAL A 68 -10.27 -7.08 -8.41
CA VAL A 68 -8.96 -6.45 -8.58
C VAL A 68 -7.88 -7.42 -8.10
N THR A 69 -6.86 -7.57 -8.92
CA THR A 69 -5.63 -8.27 -8.53
C THR A 69 -4.49 -7.27 -8.47
N ILE A 70 -3.85 -7.21 -7.31
CA ILE A 70 -2.61 -6.47 -7.07
C ILE A 70 -1.47 -7.47 -6.89
N THR A 71 -0.30 -7.13 -7.42
CA THR A 71 0.89 -7.99 -7.33
C THR A 71 1.53 -7.91 -5.94
N GLY A 72 2.29 -8.95 -5.56
CA GLY A 72 3.05 -8.94 -4.32
C GLY A 72 4.03 -7.76 -4.23
N THR A 73 4.67 -7.41 -5.34
CA THR A 73 5.56 -6.25 -5.44
C THR A 73 4.85 -4.94 -5.11
N GLN A 74 3.61 -4.76 -5.58
CA GLN A 74 2.82 -3.56 -5.27
C GLN A 74 2.41 -3.50 -3.80
N VAL A 75 2.03 -4.63 -3.21
CA VAL A 75 1.69 -4.73 -1.78
C VAL A 75 2.91 -4.44 -0.92
N ASN A 76 4.03 -5.13 -1.17
CA ASN A 76 5.27 -4.96 -0.43
C ASN A 76 5.78 -3.52 -0.55
N GLY A 77 5.80 -2.94 -1.76
CA GLY A 77 6.23 -1.56 -1.96
C GLY A 77 5.37 -0.53 -1.22
N ALA A 78 4.06 -0.75 -1.13
CA ALA A 78 3.16 0.11 -0.37
C ALA A 78 3.37 -0.02 1.15
N ILE A 79 3.62 -1.23 1.66
CA ILE A 79 4.00 -1.44 3.06
C ILE A 79 5.32 -0.72 3.35
N SER A 80 6.33 -0.89 2.48
CA SER A 80 7.63 -0.20 2.62
C SER A 80 7.46 1.31 2.63
N SER A 81 6.60 1.84 1.76
CA SER A 81 6.27 3.28 1.70
C SER A 81 5.73 3.75 3.05
N VAL A 82 4.74 3.06 3.61
CA VAL A 82 4.16 3.39 4.93
C VAL A 82 5.22 3.28 6.04
N LEU A 83 5.96 2.19 6.12
CA LEU A 83 6.95 2.00 7.18
C LEU A 83 8.09 3.04 7.09
N ASN A 84 8.58 3.33 5.89
CA ASN A 84 9.65 4.29 5.71
C ASN A 84 9.22 5.74 5.91
N GLN A 85 7.97 6.10 5.57
CA GLN A 85 7.46 7.46 5.73
C GLN A 85 6.91 7.74 7.13
N CYS A 86 6.28 6.73 7.75
CA CYS A 86 5.51 6.91 8.98
C CYS A 86 6.11 6.25 10.22
N CYS A 87 7.04 5.30 10.04
CA CYS A 87 7.62 4.51 11.11
C CYS A 87 9.15 4.60 11.19
N THR A 88 9.77 5.58 10.52
CA THR A 88 11.23 5.72 10.44
C THR A 88 11.85 5.77 11.85
N ASN A 89 12.81 4.89 12.11
CA ASN A 89 13.53 4.79 13.40
C ASN A 89 12.64 4.54 14.63
N ALA A 90 11.41 4.07 14.45
CA ALA A 90 10.47 3.84 15.53
C ALA A 90 10.46 2.36 15.94
N GLY A 91 10.69 2.07 17.24
CA GLY A 91 10.44 0.72 17.77
C GLY A 91 8.94 0.38 17.77
N ASN A 92 8.11 1.40 18.00
CA ASN A 92 6.65 1.34 17.98
C ASN A 92 6.11 2.40 17.01
N CYS A 93 5.20 2.01 16.12
CA CYS A 93 4.64 2.88 15.10
C CYS A 93 3.12 2.92 15.17
N GLY A 94 2.53 4.08 14.89
CA GLY A 94 1.09 4.23 14.71
C GLY A 94 0.58 3.68 13.38
N GLY A 95 1.48 3.51 12.41
CA GLY A 95 1.16 3.03 11.07
C GLY A 95 0.74 4.14 10.12
N GLY A 96 0.09 3.73 9.03
CA GLY A 96 -0.33 4.63 7.98
C GLY A 96 -1.05 3.91 6.86
N GLN A 97 -1.34 4.67 5.81
CA GLN A 97 -2.16 4.22 4.69
C GLN A 97 -1.50 4.62 3.38
N GLU A 98 -1.64 3.78 2.37
CA GLU A 98 -1.10 3.98 1.03
C GLU A 98 -2.09 3.45 0.00
N LYS A 99 -2.16 4.12 -1.15
CA LYS A 99 -3.03 3.70 -2.26
C LYS A 99 -2.24 2.87 -3.25
N VAL A 100 -2.78 1.72 -3.64
CA VAL A 100 -2.19 0.83 -4.65
C VAL A 100 -3.10 0.78 -5.87
N THR A 101 -2.58 1.12 -7.05
CA THR A 101 -3.35 0.98 -8.29
C THR A 101 -3.23 -0.44 -8.83
N GLY A 102 -4.34 -1.18 -8.84
CA GLY A 102 -4.41 -2.50 -9.44
C GLY A 102 -4.33 -2.48 -10.96
N SER A 103 -4.12 -3.65 -11.56
CA SER A 103 -3.87 -3.82 -13.01
C SER A 103 -4.97 -3.25 -13.91
N ASN A 104 -6.20 -3.14 -13.40
CA ASN A 104 -7.36 -2.60 -14.12
C ASN A 104 -7.52 -1.08 -13.95
N GLY A 105 -6.54 -0.39 -13.35
CA GLY A 105 -6.60 1.03 -13.03
C GLY A 105 -7.37 1.38 -11.75
N ASN A 106 -7.98 0.40 -11.09
CA ASN A 106 -8.69 0.61 -9.83
C ASN A 106 -7.74 0.87 -8.68
N VAL A 107 -8.10 1.83 -7.83
CA VAL A 107 -7.34 2.14 -6.61
C VAL A 107 -7.80 1.24 -5.47
N ILE A 108 -6.83 0.63 -4.81
CA ILE A 108 -6.96 -0.23 -3.64
C ILE A 108 -6.35 0.51 -2.45
N ASP A 109 -7.07 0.57 -1.35
CA ASP A 109 -6.58 1.18 -0.13
C ASP A 109 -5.82 0.13 0.70
N LEU A 110 -4.55 0.40 0.99
CA LEU A 110 -3.71 -0.43 1.85
C LEU A 110 -3.43 0.33 3.15
N SER A 111 -3.58 -0.33 4.30
CA SER A 111 -3.16 0.24 5.58
C SER A 111 -2.30 -0.73 6.38
N VAL A 112 -1.35 -0.17 7.12
CA VAL A 112 -0.58 -0.87 8.14
C VAL A 112 -0.95 -0.22 9.48
N GLN A 113 -1.48 -1.02 10.41
CA GLN A 113 -2.03 -0.51 11.66
C GLN A 113 -1.89 -1.56 12.78
N ALA A 114 -2.20 -1.18 14.02
CA ALA A 114 -2.23 -2.15 15.11
C ALA A 114 -3.32 -3.21 14.89
N SER A 115 -3.09 -4.42 15.40
CA SER A 115 -4.08 -5.50 15.35
C SER A 115 -5.34 -5.13 16.13
N GLY A 116 -6.51 -5.51 15.61
CA GLY A 116 -7.82 -5.19 16.19
C GLY A 116 -8.40 -3.84 15.77
N GLN A 117 -7.69 -3.10 14.90
CA GLN A 117 -8.20 -1.85 14.34
C GLN A 117 -9.13 -2.14 13.15
N ASN A 118 -10.12 -1.27 12.94
CA ASN A 118 -11.03 -1.42 11.82
C ASN A 118 -10.28 -1.22 10.50
N CYS A 119 -10.36 -2.19 9.60
CA CYS A 119 -9.91 -2.03 8.21
C CYS A 119 -10.95 -1.19 7.45
N SER A 120 -11.00 0.10 7.77
CA SER A 120 -11.87 1.08 7.12
C SER A 120 -11.10 1.99 6.15
N ALA A 121 -9.97 1.50 5.61
CA ALA A 121 -9.20 2.16 4.56
C ALA A 121 -10.07 2.36 3.33
#